data_AF-A0A3D8TNT3-F1
#
_entry.id   AF-A0A3D8TNT3-F1
#
_cell.length_a   1.000
_cell.length_b   1.000
_cell.length_c   1.000
_cell.angle_alpha   90.00
_cell.angle_beta   90.00
_cell.angle_gamma   90.00
#
_symmetry.space_group_name_H-M   'P 1'
#
loop_
_entity.id
_entity.type
_entity.pdbx_description
1 polymer ?
#
loop_
_entity_poly.entity_id
_entity_poly.type
_entity_poly.pdbx_seq_one_letter_code
_entity_poly.pdbx_strand_id
1 'polypeptide(L)'
;MQADAIISFLANLEFQYRENATTGGNLKIAVEQESISNWIDDQGTPHYYVFVPNAIPWEDAYNEAKKLNYRGLSGYLATINSSSEHDFIFNSIAKEPGLLGGTRLVHMNGRKILDDVSIPNTHFSKDVTTLNPDQKDWKDINQWYWAAGPEAGTVFYNTKKSDPVNGPVKGVYSNFNAGEPNNGHGVENILQFAQNGTKFWNDLPDSLGQWSSNHGYYVEFSQYGNQKEIDNSKSDHVEPLPANIKVQYVDSKGALLNFSNGSSNPKLITGDINTAYDATTPAFKLMNIQAKTGPYYLDENNLPKNGKGKITNKEQCVTYQYNADLSSIAAKDSTIYVGETWSPEDNFLSAKDRTGKTIDFNQSMAKGSVNTSRAGKYTITYQNGPTSKTITVTVLTGTLKFIQVPKIMSFANQKISSKVTESTRADVNWKIEVEDTRPIKVNWRVTAQLTSPFTSPSGDKLSNSLIFRKSGQPDQLISAKRQVDVYDGTSKQNQRNYDVGWSKEAGPLLKVLPGEAKATTYTGEIRWTLVNAPI
;
A
#
# COMPACT_ATOMS: atom_id res chain seq x y z
N MET A 1 -6.88 -21.22 52.56
CA MET A 1 -5.40 -21.13 52.53
C MET A 1 -4.97 -20.00 53.44
N GLN A 2 -3.86 -20.14 54.17
CA GLN A 2 -3.26 -19.00 54.90
C GLN A 2 -2.82 -17.93 53.90
N ALA A 3 -3.00 -16.65 54.22
CA ALA A 3 -2.71 -15.53 53.32
C ALA A 3 -1.29 -15.59 52.73
N ASP A 4 -0.31 -16.03 53.52
CA ASP A 4 1.09 -16.17 53.12
C ASP A 4 1.31 -17.19 51.98
N ALA A 5 0.49 -18.25 51.91
CA ALA A 5 0.55 -19.24 50.86
C ALA A 5 0.00 -18.71 49.53
N ILE A 6 -1.01 -17.84 49.58
CA ILE A 6 -1.58 -17.17 48.40
C ILE A 6 -0.58 -16.14 47.87
N ILE A 7 0.02 -15.32 48.75
CA ILE A 7 1.05 -14.34 48.36
C ILE A 7 2.26 -15.05 47.73
N SER A 8 2.72 -16.16 48.33
CA SER A 8 3.82 -16.94 47.77
C SER A 8 3.46 -17.61 46.44
N PHE A 9 2.23 -18.10 46.27
CA PHE A 9 1.77 -18.63 44.98
C PHE A 9 1.76 -17.54 43.90
N LEU A 10 1.16 -16.39 44.20
CA LEU A 10 1.06 -15.26 43.27
C LEU A 10 2.42 -14.70 42.88
N ALA A 11 3.36 -14.58 43.83
CA ALA A 11 4.71 -14.09 43.57
C ALA A 11 5.55 -15.04 42.69
N ASN A 12 5.16 -16.31 42.57
CA ASN A 12 5.85 -17.31 41.76
C ASN A 12 5.15 -17.57 40.41
N LEU A 13 4.10 -16.81 40.06
CA LEU A 13 3.48 -16.91 38.74
C LEU A 13 4.40 -16.25 37.70
N GLU A 14 4.97 -17.06 36.81
CA GLU A 14 5.69 -16.57 35.64
C GLU A 14 4.74 -16.37 34.46
N PHE A 15 4.68 -15.14 33.94
CA PHE A 15 3.90 -14.82 32.75
C PHE A 15 4.81 -14.74 31.53
N GLN A 16 4.54 -15.58 30.53
CA GLN A 16 5.17 -15.47 29.23
C GLN A 16 4.21 -14.76 28.27
N TYR A 17 4.66 -13.66 27.68
CA TYR A 17 3.92 -12.97 26.63
C TYR A 17 4.38 -13.45 25.24
N ARG A 18 3.47 -13.48 24.27
CA ARG A 18 3.82 -13.78 22.89
C ARG A 18 4.63 -12.62 22.30
N GLU A 19 5.71 -12.96 21.60
CA GLU A 19 6.52 -12.03 20.83
C GLU A 19 5.63 -11.19 19.88
N ASN A 20 5.82 -9.87 19.86
CA ASN A 20 5.08 -8.90 19.05
C ASN A 20 3.63 -8.56 19.47
N ALA A 21 3.15 -9.00 20.62
CA ALA A 21 1.93 -8.41 21.18
C ALA A 21 2.17 -6.93 21.52
N THR A 22 1.22 -6.05 21.22
CA THR A 22 1.19 -4.68 21.76
C THR A 22 0.90 -4.77 23.25
N THR A 23 1.92 -5.10 24.03
CA THR A 23 1.85 -5.12 25.49
C THR A 23 2.12 -3.72 26.02
N GLY A 24 1.47 -3.38 27.13
CA GLY A 24 1.54 -2.10 27.82
C GLY A 24 0.50 -2.10 28.94
N GLY A 25 0.68 -1.26 29.97
CA GLY A 25 -0.18 -1.27 31.15
C GLY A 25 0.25 -2.27 32.21
N ASN A 26 -0.70 -2.80 32.98
CA ASN A 26 -0.43 -3.67 34.12
C ASN A 26 -1.29 -4.94 34.04
N LEU A 27 -0.69 -6.09 34.37
CA LEU A 27 -1.42 -7.31 34.67
C LEU A 27 -1.81 -7.29 36.16
N LYS A 28 -3.11 -7.41 36.45
CA LYS A 28 -3.64 -7.48 37.81
C LYS A 28 -4.17 -8.89 38.07
N ILE A 29 -3.74 -9.50 39.16
CA ILE A 29 -4.27 -10.79 39.62
C ILE A 29 -4.88 -10.57 41.00
N ALA A 30 -6.14 -10.96 41.14
CA ALA A 30 -6.87 -10.91 42.40
C ALA A 30 -7.24 -12.34 42.81
N VAL A 31 -7.11 -12.64 44.10
CA VAL A 31 -7.56 -13.89 44.69
C VAL A 31 -8.62 -13.53 45.71
N GLU A 32 -9.85 -13.90 45.44
CA GLU A 32 -10.98 -13.65 46.33
C GLU A 32 -11.26 -14.89 47.19
N GLN A 33 -11.65 -14.70 48.45
CA GLN A 33 -11.98 -15.81 49.36
C GLN A 33 -13.33 -16.47 49.04
N GLU A 34 -14.23 -15.75 48.38
CA GLU A 34 -15.57 -16.20 48.05
C GLU A 34 -15.61 -16.73 46.61
N SER A 35 -16.34 -17.83 46.39
CA SER A 35 -16.57 -18.40 45.06
C SER A 35 -17.59 -17.56 44.28
N ILE A 36 -17.22 -16.32 43.97
CA ILE A 36 -17.99 -15.38 43.14
C ILE A 36 -17.54 -15.54 41.70
N SER A 37 -18.50 -15.79 40.81
CA SER A 37 -18.26 -15.82 39.37
C SER A 37 -18.47 -14.43 38.77
N ASN A 38 -17.75 -14.12 37.68
CA ASN A 38 -17.84 -12.84 36.98
C ASN A 38 -18.19 -13.06 35.51
N TRP A 39 -19.24 -12.39 35.05
CA TRP A 39 -19.70 -12.33 33.67
C TRP A 39 -19.74 -10.89 33.19
N ILE A 40 -19.43 -10.64 31.93
CA ILE A 40 -19.53 -9.31 31.32
C ILE A 40 -20.61 -9.39 30.25
N ASP A 41 -21.61 -8.53 30.35
CA ASP A 41 -22.71 -8.47 29.38
C ASP A 41 -22.25 -7.88 28.03
N ASP A 42 -23.15 -7.87 27.03
CA ASP A 42 -22.87 -7.34 25.69
C ASP A 42 -22.61 -5.81 25.69
N GLN A 43 -22.98 -5.12 26.77
CA GLN A 43 -22.80 -3.69 26.98
C GLN A 43 -21.48 -3.37 27.72
N GLY A 44 -20.75 -4.40 28.17
CA GLY A 44 -19.51 -4.27 28.93
C GLY A 44 -19.72 -4.07 30.43
N THR A 45 -20.93 -4.26 30.95
CA THR A 45 -21.26 -4.21 32.38
C THR A 45 -20.82 -5.51 33.07
N PRO A 46 -20.05 -5.45 34.16
CA PRO A 46 -19.76 -6.62 34.98
C PRO A 46 -20.97 -7.05 35.83
N HIS A 47 -21.23 -8.35 35.86
CA HIS A 47 -22.21 -9.02 36.71
C HIS A 47 -21.49 -10.11 37.53
N TYR A 48 -21.78 -10.14 38.83
CA TYR A 48 -21.18 -11.08 39.76
C TYR A 48 -22.23 -12.00 40.35
N TYR A 49 -22.00 -13.30 40.34
CA TYR A 49 -22.98 -14.26 40.87
C TYR A 49 -22.37 -15.14 41.95
N VAL A 50 -23.17 -15.40 42.98
CA VAL A 50 -22.86 -16.33 44.07
C VAL A 50 -24.08 -17.20 44.39
N PHE A 51 -23.84 -18.47 44.71
CA PHE A 51 -24.86 -19.35 45.29
C PHE A 51 -24.73 -19.32 46.81
N VAL A 52 -25.84 -19.01 47.49
CA VAL A 52 -25.91 -19.03 48.96
C VAL A 52 -26.59 -20.33 49.38
N PRO A 53 -25.87 -21.29 50.01
CA PRO A 53 -26.41 -22.60 50.39
C PRO A 53 -27.25 -22.52 51.68
N ASN A 54 -28.24 -21.62 51.69
CA ASN A 54 -29.16 -21.41 52.80
C ASN A 54 -30.60 -21.55 52.30
N ALA A 55 -31.21 -22.72 52.51
CA ALA A 55 -32.59 -22.97 52.12
C ALA A 55 -33.55 -22.26 53.09
N ILE A 56 -34.13 -21.15 52.64
CA ILE A 56 -35.08 -20.32 53.39
C ILE A 56 -36.27 -19.93 52.49
N PRO A 57 -37.39 -19.45 53.05
CA PRO A 57 -38.50 -18.89 52.27
C PRO A 57 -38.03 -17.81 51.28
N TRP A 58 -38.74 -17.66 50.16
CA TRP A 58 -38.31 -16.77 49.08
C TRP A 58 -38.23 -15.30 49.52
N GLU A 59 -39.15 -14.86 50.37
CA GLU A 59 -39.15 -13.50 50.93
C GLU A 59 -37.93 -13.26 51.83
N ASP A 60 -37.52 -14.26 52.59
CA ASP A 60 -36.32 -14.19 53.41
C ASP A 60 -35.07 -14.21 52.52
N ALA A 61 -35.03 -15.03 51.47
CA ALA A 61 -33.96 -15.04 50.47
C ALA A 61 -33.84 -13.69 49.74
N TYR A 62 -34.96 -13.08 49.37
CA TYR A 62 -35.04 -11.74 48.78
C TYR A 62 -34.41 -10.69 49.73
N ASN A 63 -34.83 -10.73 51.00
CA ASN A 63 -34.35 -9.81 52.03
C ASN A 63 -32.88 -10.05 52.42
N GLU A 64 -32.41 -11.30 52.43
CA GLU A 64 -31.02 -11.64 52.70
C GLU A 64 -30.11 -11.22 51.54
N ALA A 65 -30.50 -11.49 50.29
CA ALA A 65 -29.75 -11.08 49.11
C ALA A 65 -29.45 -9.57 49.11
N LYS A 66 -30.45 -8.74 49.46
CA LYS A 66 -30.33 -7.28 49.57
C LYS A 66 -29.40 -6.77 50.68
N LYS A 67 -29.06 -7.61 51.65
CA LYS A 67 -28.09 -7.27 52.71
C LYS A 67 -26.65 -7.59 52.31
N LEU A 68 -26.46 -8.42 51.28
CA LEU A 68 -25.14 -8.75 50.77
C LEU A 68 -24.56 -7.55 50.02
N ASN A 69 -23.24 -7.42 50.07
CA ASN A 69 -22.52 -6.39 49.33
C ASN A 69 -21.25 -6.98 48.74
N TYR A 70 -21.01 -6.72 47.46
CA TYR A 70 -19.77 -7.06 46.79
C TYR A 70 -19.34 -5.89 45.93
N ARG A 71 -18.08 -5.45 46.06
CA ARG A 71 -17.53 -4.30 45.31
C ARG A 71 -18.38 -3.02 45.42
N GLY A 72 -18.99 -2.77 46.59
CA GLY A 72 -19.88 -1.63 46.78
C GLY A 72 -21.25 -1.77 46.12
N LEU A 73 -21.54 -2.91 45.50
CA LEU A 73 -22.82 -3.25 44.89
C LEU A 73 -23.66 -4.07 45.88
N SER A 74 -24.90 -3.65 46.12
CA SER A 74 -25.91 -4.39 46.85
C SER A 74 -26.35 -5.60 46.03
N GLY A 75 -26.44 -6.75 46.70
CA GLY A 75 -26.94 -7.99 46.10
C GLY A 75 -28.44 -7.95 45.89
N TYR A 76 -28.93 -8.81 45.01
CA TYR A 76 -30.35 -9.11 44.84
C TYR A 76 -30.50 -10.54 44.31
N LEU A 77 -31.68 -11.14 44.45
CA LEU A 77 -31.91 -12.47 43.87
C LEU A 77 -31.69 -12.42 42.36
N ALA A 78 -30.83 -13.30 41.87
CA ALA A 78 -30.33 -13.24 40.50
C ALA A 78 -31.48 -13.23 39.48
N THR A 79 -31.30 -12.41 38.44
CA THR A 79 -32.17 -12.39 37.29
C THR A 79 -31.45 -13.03 36.11
N ILE A 80 -32.19 -13.46 35.09
CA ILE A 80 -31.60 -14.07 33.89
C ILE A 80 -32.33 -13.53 32.67
N ASN A 81 -31.69 -12.63 31.93
CA ASN A 81 -32.28 -11.88 30.82
C ASN A 81 -31.81 -12.36 29.43
N SER A 82 -30.82 -13.27 29.37
CA SER A 82 -30.27 -13.77 28.11
C SER A 82 -29.85 -15.25 28.18
N SER A 83 -29.73 -15.89 27.01
CA SER A 83 -29.24 -17.28 26.95
C SER A 83 -27.78 -17.43 27.35
N SER A 84 -26.95 -16.42 27.04
CA SER A 84 -25.51 -16.40 27.36
C SER A 84 -25.29 -16.29 28.86
N GLU A 85 -26.01 -15.40 29.52
CA GLU A 85 -26.01 -15.27 30.97
C GLU A 85 -26.49 -16.56 31.64
N HIS A 86 -27.61 -17.12 31.15
CA HIS A 86 -28.14 -18.36 31.67
C HIS A 86 -27.11 -19.52 31.63
N ASP A 87 -26.46 -19.69 30.48
CA ASP A 87 -25.44 -20.71 30.30
C ASP A 87 -24.21 -20.45 31.17
N PHE A 88 -23.83 -19.18 31.36
CA PHE A 88 -22.74 -18.82 32.25
C PHE A 88 -23.03 -19.18 33.71
N ILE A 89 -24.17 -18.74 34.26
CA ILE A 89 -24.52 -19.00 35.68
C ILE A 89 -24.60 -20.51 35.91
N PHE A 90 -25.22 -21.25 34.98
CA PHE A 90 -25.33 -22.69 35.07
C PHE A 90 -23.96 -23.40 35.15
N ASN A 91 -23.05 -23.06 34.23
CA ASN A 91 -21.75 -23.73 34.14
C ASN A 91 -20.79 -23.31 35.27
N SER A 92 -20.92 -22.08 35.76
CA SER A 92 -20.04 -21.52 36.78
C SER A 92 -20.41 -21.98 38.19
N ILE A 93 -21.57 -21.55 38.70
CA ILE A 93 -21.92 -21.64 40.12
C ILE A 93 -23.12 -22.55 40.43
N ALA A 94 -23.90 -22.95 39.43
CA ALA A 94 -25.15 -23.67 39.65
C ALA A 94 -24.97 -25.17 39.95
N LYS A 95 -24.35 -25.47 41.10
CA LYS A 95 -24.08 -26.85 41.54
C LYS A 95 -25.26 -27.49 42.28
N GLU A 96 -26.18 -26.67 42.80
CA GLU A 96 -27.28 -27.10 43.64
C GLU A 96 -28.58 -26.36 43.26
N PRO A 97 -29.77 -26.98 43.38
CA PRO A 97 -31.04 -26.30 43.14
C PRO A 97 -31.23 -25.08 44.05
N GLY A 98 -31.68 -23.96 43.49
CA GLY A 98 -31.82 -22.71 44.24
C GLY A 98 -32.87 -21.75 43.66
N LEU A 99 -33.26 -20.77 44.48
CA LEU A 99 -34.23 -19.73 44.09
C LEU A 99 -33.58 -18.63 43.24
N LEU A 100 -34.36 -18.09 42.30
CA LEU A 100 -34.07 -16.88 41.51
C LEU A 100 -35.01 -15.72 41.89
N GLY A 101 -34.76 -14.53 41.36
CA GLY A 101 -35.60 -13.33 41.59
C GLY A 101 -36.95 -13.33 40.86
N GLY A 102 -37.23 -14.36 40.06
CA GLY A 102 -38.47 -14.49 39.29
C GLY A 102 -39.63 -14.94 40.19
N THR A 103 -40.78 -14.29 40.05
CA THR A 103 -41.94 -14.58 40.90
C THR A 103 -43.27 -14.19 40.26
N ARG A 104 -44.36 -14.70 40.83
CA ARG A 104 -45.74 -14.22 40.65
C ARG A 104 -46.33 -13.60 41.92
N LEU A 105 -45.55 -13.55 43.00
CA LEU A 105 -45.96 -12.93 44.26
C LEU A 105 -46.26 -11.44 44.07
N VAL A 106 -47.17 -10.89 44.86
CA VAL A 106 -47.53 -9.47 44.87
C VAL A 106 -47.73 -9.01 46.31
N HIS A 107 -47.56 -7.73 46.60
CA HIS A 107 -47.92 -7.17 47.91
C HIS A 107 -49.39 -7.43 48.25
N MET A 108 -49.78 -7.33 49.54
CA MET A 108 -51.19 -7.48 49.97
C MET A 108 -52.16 -6.54 49.25
N ASN A 109 -51.67 -5.38 48.79
CA ASN A 109 -52.42 -4.44 47.98
C ASN A 109 -52.41 -4.79 46.48
N GLY A 110 -52.03 -6.01 46.09
CA GLY A 110 -52.02 -6.51 44.71
C GLY A 110 -50.94 -5.96 43.79
N ARG A 111 -50.03 -5.09 44.26
CA ARG A 111 -48.96 -4.53 43.42
C ARG A 111 -47.78 -5.49 43.30
N LYS A 112 -47.13 -5.50 42.13
CA LYS A 112 -45.83 -6.17 41.93
C LYS A 112 -44.78 -5.61 42.91
N ILE A 113 -43.83 -6.46 43.27
CA ILE A 113 -42.64 -6.12 44.05
C ILE A 113 -41.64 -5.51 43.05
N LEU A 114 -41.21 -4.26 43.25
CA LEU A 114 -40.45 -3.50 42.24
C LEU A 114 -39.10 -3.05 42.83
N ASP A 115 -38.23 -4.02 43.08
CA ASP A 115 -36.93 -3.83 43.75
C ASP A 115 -37.01 -3.20 45.14
N ASP A 116 -38.13 -3.42 45.85
CA ASP A 116 -38.38 -2.99 47.22
C ASP A 116 -37.17 -3.24 48.15
N VAL A 117 -36.91 -2.31 49.07
CA VAL A 117 -35.77 -2.41 50.02
C VAL A 117 -35.87 -3.68 50.87
N SER A 118 -37.08 -4.06 51.24
CA SER A 118 -37.41 -5.33 51.88
C SER A 118 -38.90 -5.62 51.71
N ILE A 119 -39.28 -6.88 51.86
CA ILE A 119 -40.67 -7.34 51.81
C ILE A 119 -41.05 -8.09 53.09
N PRO A 120 -42.29 -7.94 53.60
CA PRO A 120 -42.72 -8.66 54.81
C PRO A 120 -42.90 -10.16 54.55
N ASN A 121 -42.77 -10.98 55.58
CA ASN A 121 -42.88 -12.46 55.52
C ASN A 121 -44.34 -12.97 55.54
N THR A 122 -45.27 -12.23 54.96
CA THR A 122 -46.71 -12.53 54.95
C THR A 122 -47.14 -13.11 53.62
N HIS A 123 -48.05 -14.09 53.62
CA HIS A 123 -48.49 -14.80 52.40
C HIS A 123 -48.94 -13.87 51.26
N PHE A 124 -48.36 -14.08 50.07
CA PHE A 124 -48.51 -13.19 48.91
C PHE A 124 -49.22 -13.82 47.71
N SER A 125 -49.87 -14.99 47.86
CA SER A 125 -50.31 -15.75 46.67
C SER A 125 -51.70 -16.38 46.65
N LYS A 126 -52.54 -16.26 47.69
CA LYS A 126 -53.84 -16.96 47.68
C LYS A 126 -55.05 -16.09 48.03
N ASP A 127 -54.92 -15.19 49.00
CA ASP A 127 -56.09 -14.48 49.56
C ASP A 127 -56.32 -13.05 49.03
N VAL A 128 -55.41 -12.49 48.22
CA VAL A 128 -55.64 -11.13 47.66
C VAL A 128 -56.77 -11.13 46.61
N THR A 129 -57.01 -12.27 45.95
CA THR A 129 -58.10 -12.39 44.95
C THR A 129 -59.51 -12.40 45.57
N THR A 130 -59.64 -12.65 46.87
CA THR A 130 -60.92 -12.64 47.60
C THR A 130 -61.14 -11.37 48.44
N LEU A 131 -60.09 -10.56 48.66
CA LEU A 131 -60.12 -9.46 49.64
C LEU A 131 -60.28 -8.04 49.08
N ASN A 132 -60.07 -7.80 47.79
CA ASN A 132 -60.23 -6.45 47.22
C ASN A 132 -60.78 -6.47 45.78
N PRO A 133 -62.11 -6.52 45.58
CA PRO A 133 -62.78 -6.66 44.28
C PRO A 133 -62.96 -5.36 43.46
N ASP A 134 -62.38 -4.23 43.87
CA ASP A 134 -62.45 -2.94 43.13
C ASP A 134 -61.15 -2.51 42.38
N GLN A 135 -60.02 -3.17 42.66
CA GLN A 135 -58.70 -2.92 42.08
C GLN A 135 -58.45 -3.54 40.69
N LYS A 136 -58.79 -2.83 39.60
CA LYS A 136 -58.79 -3.33 38.20
C LYS A 136 -57.47 -3.86 37.58
N ASP A 137 -56.35 -3.89 38.31
CA ASP A 137 -55.03 -4.33 37.82
C ASP A 137 -54.74 -5.83 38.07
N TRP A 138 -55.72 -6.63 38.52
CA TRP A 138 -55.55 -8.07 38.84
C TRP A 138 -55.15 -8.99 37.69
N LYS A 139 -54.96 -8.48 36.47
CA LYS A 139 -54.50 -9.27 35.31
C LYS A 139 -53.07 -9.82 35.49
N ASP A 140 -52.35 -9.31 36.48
CA ASP A 140 -50.90 -9.51 36.66
C ASP A 140 -50.48 -10.75 37.47
N ILE A 141 -51.38 -11.41 38.23
CA ILE A 141 -51.00 -12.56 39.10
C ILE A 141 -50.63 -13.86 38.34
N ASN A 142 -50.94 -13.91 37.04
CA ASN A 142 -50.57 -15.02 36.18
C ASN A 142 -49.17 -14.82 35.57
N GLN A 143 -48.65 -13.60 35.61
CA GLN A 143 -47.42 -13.24 34.93
C GLN A 143 -46.22 -13.45 35.86
N TRP A 144 -45.23 -14.16 35.37
CA TRP A 144 -43.90 -14.21 35.97
C TRP A 144 -43.12 -12.96 35.59
N TYR A 145 -42.56 -12.32 36.60
CA TYR A 145 -41.76 -11.11 36.45
C TYR A 145 -40.55 -11.13 37.40
N TRP A 146 -39.55 -10.31 37.11
CA TRP A 146 -38.40 -10.13 37.99
C TRP A 146 -38.75 -9.16 39.12
N ALA A 147 -38.55 -9.54 40.38
CA ALA A 147 -38.93 -8.71 41.54
C ALA A 147 -37.81 -7.81 42.08
N ALA A 148 -36.58 -8.00 41.61
CA ALA A 148 -35.40 -7.29 42.09
C ALA A 148 -34.43 -6.99 40.95
N GLY A 149 -33.43 -6.17 41.24
CA GLY A 149 -32.36 -5.84 40.31
C GLY A 149 -32.78 -4.86 39.21
N PRO A 150 -31.91 -4.64 38.21
CA PRO A 150 -32.18 -3.73 37.09
C PRO A 150 -33.42 -4.13 36.27
N GLU A 151 -33.80 -5.41 36.28
CA GLU A 151 -34.91 -5.98 35.53
C GLU A 151 -36.25 -5.89 36.28
N ALA A 152 -36.27 -5.35 37.50
CA ALA A 152 -37.47 -5.34 38.35
C ALA A 152 -38.73 -4.82 37.63
N GLY A 153 -39.81 -5.59 37.71
CA GLY A 153 -41.08 -5.34 37.04
C GLY A 153 -41.18 -5.89 35.61
N THR A 154 -40.07 -6.31 35.00
CA THR A 154 -40.08 -6.90 33.64
C THR A 154 -40.77 -8.25 33.66
N VAL A 155 -41.83 -8.38 32.86
CA VAL A 155 -42.57 -9.64 32.68
C VAL A 155 -41.84 -10.51 31.65
N PHE A 156 -41.53 -11.75 32.02
CA PHE A 156 -40.84 -12.70 31.13
C PHE A 156 -41.72 -13.89 30.71
N TYR A 157 -42.83 -14.16 31.42
CA TYR A 157 -43.76 -15.22 31.05
C TYR A 157 -45.19 -14.88 31.49
N ASN A 158 -46.19 -14.99 30.61
CA ASN A 158 -47.53 -14.45 30.83
C ASN A 158 -48.48 -15.36 31.62
N THR A 159 -48.19 -16.66 31.69
CA THR A 159 -49.12 -17.66 32.21
C THR A 159 -48.54 -18.38 33.43
N LYS A 160 -49.38 -18.67 34.41
CA LYS A 160 -48.99 -19.47 35.58
C LYS A 160 -48.77 -20.94 35.26
N LYS A 161 -49.29 -21.42 34.13
CA LYS A 161 -49.12 -22.78 33.62
C LYS A 161 -48.41 -22.76 32.27
N SER A 162 -47.75 -23.87 31.95
CA SER A 162 -47.04 -24.08 30.70
C SER A 162 -47.98 -23.85 29.52
N ASP A 163 -47.70 -22.81 28.75
CA ASP A 163 -48.37 -22.47 27.51
C ASP A 163 -47.29 -22.06 26.49
N PRO A 164 -46.83 -22.97 25.63
CA PRO A 164 -45.78 -22.68 24.66
C PRO A 164 -46.13 -21.56 23.66
N VAL A 165 -47.43 -21.22 23.52
CA VAL A 165 -47.91 -20.23 22.55
C VAL A 165 -48.08 -18.86 23.20
N ASN A 166 -48.74 -18.79 24.36
CA ASN A 166 -49.09 -17.52 25.01
C ASN A 166 -48.22 -17.21 26.23
N GLY A 167 -47.49 -18.19 26.76
CA GLY A 167 -46.63 -18.04 27.93
C GLY A 167 -45.44 -17.13 27.65
N PRO A 168 -44.49 -17.50 26.78
CA PRO A 168 -43.31 -16.69 26.50
C PRO A 168 -43.65 -15.26 26.05
N VAL A 169 -42.99 -14.26 26.63
CA VAL A 169 -43.11 -12.87 26.16
C VAL A 169 -42.17 -12.66 24.98
N LYS A 170 -42.69 -12.16 23.86
CA LYS A 170 -41.92 -11.97 22.63
C LYS A 170 -40.73 -11.03 22.88
N GLY A 171 -39.51 -11.54 22.64
CA GLY A 171 -38.27 -10.77 22.77
C GLY A 171 -37.72 -10.67 24.19
N VAL A 172 -38.36 -11.32 25.17
CA VAL A 172 -37.86 -11.43 26.55
C VAL A 172 -37.45 -12.87 26.81
N TYR A 173 -36.32 -13.06 27.47
CA TYR A 173 -35.80 -14.39 27.73
C TYR A 173 -36.61 -15.11 28.82
N SER A 174 -37.00 -16.35 28.55
CA SER A 174 -37.60 -17.25 29.54
C SER A 174 -37.24 -18.70 29.20
N ASN A 175 -36.93 -19.54 30.20
CA ASN A 175 -36.45 -20.88 29.93
C ASN A 175 -36.91 -21.93 30.98
N PHE A 176 -38.22 -22.01 31.18
CA PHE A 176 -38.84 -23.09 31.97
C PHE A 176 -38.56 -24.48 31.40
N ASN A 177 -38.54 -25.48 32.29
CA ASN A 177 -38.43 -26.88 31.91
C ASN A 177 -39.68 -27.34 31.14
N ALA A 178 -39.57 -28.45 30.41
CA ALA A 178 -40.70 -29.02 29.70
C ALA A 178 -41.82 -29.39 30.67
N GLY A 179 -43.01 -28.79 30.50
CA GLY A 179 -44.15 -28.95 31.41
C GLY A 179 -44.26 -27.87 32.49
N GLU A 180 -43.23 -27.03 32.64
CA GLU A 180 -43.19 -25.92 33.59
C GLU A 180 -43.54 -24.58 32.90
N PRO A 181 -44.01 -23.56 33.66
CA PRO A 181 -44.45 -23.67 35.06
C PRO A 181 -45.71 -24.54 35.15
N ASN A 182 -45.88 -25.36 36.17
CA ASN A 182 -47.05 -26.25 36.27
C ASN A 182 -48.12 -25.75 37.25
N ASN A 183 -47.77 -24.78 38.11
CA ASN A 183 -48.62 -24.22 39.15
C ASN A 183 -49.29 -25.31 40.01
N GLY A 184 -48.46 -26.21 40.53
CA GLY A 184 -48.79 -27.33 41.39
C GLY A 184 -49.65 -26.90 42.57
N HIS A 185 -50.75 -27.62 42.80
CA HIS A 185 -51.75 -27.34 43.84
C HIS A 185 -52.29 -25.90 43.88
N GLY A 186 -52.06 -25.10 42.83
CA GLY A 186 -52.49 -23.71 42.73
C GLY A 186 -51.62 -22.70 43.47
N VAL A 187 -50.41 -23.07 43.93
CA VAL A 187 -49.61 -22.28 44.87
C VAL A 187 -48.14 -22.10 44.49
N GLU A 188 -47.72 -22.45 43.25
CA GLU A 188 -46.31 -22.35 42.86
C GLU A 188 -45.96 -21.00 42.23
N ASN A 189 -45.49 -20.06 43.06
CA ASN A 189 -45.37 -18.65 42.70
C ASN A 189 -43.92 -18.14 42.69
N ILE A 190 -42.93 -18.98 42.98
CA ILE A 190 -41.51 -18.59 43.06
C ILE A 190 -40.68 -19.43 42.09
N LEU A 191 -39.63 -18.84 41.53
CA LEU A 191 -38.82 -19.46 40.49
C LEU A 191 -37.62 -20.21 41.10
N GLN A 192 -37.48 -21.48 40.71
CA GLN A 192 -36.34 -22.33 41.03
C GLN A 192 -35.48 -22.58 39.78
N PHE A 193 -34.18 -22.67 39.98
CA PHE A 193 -33.16 -22.95 38.98
C PHE A 193 -32.27 -24.12 39.41
N ALA A 194 -31.59 -24.74 38.45
CA ALA A 194 -30.65 -25.84 38.65
C ALA A 194 -31.26 -27.14 39.20
N GLN A 195 -32.59 -27.30 39.12
CA GLN A 195 -33.26 -28.50 39.61
C GLN A 195 -32.79 -29.73 38.82
N ASN A 196 -32.47 -30.82 39.54
CA ASN A 196 -31.98 -32.08 38.99
C ASN A 196 -30.75 -31.93 38.07
N GLY A 197 -29.91 -30.90 38.32
CA GLY A 197 -28.72 -30.64 37.51
C GLY A 197 -29.04 -30.17 36.09
N THR A 198 -30.21 -29.58 35.86
CA THR A 198 -30.60 -28.99 34.58
C THR A 198 -30.65 -27.47 34.68
N LYS A 199 -30.34 -26.76 33.59
CA LYS A 199 -30.44 -25.29 33.56
C LYS A 199 -31.89 -24.79 33.51
N PHE A 200 -32.88 -25.64 33.24
CA PHE A 200 -34.23 -25.15 33.01
C PHE A 200 -34.93 -24.79 34.33
N TRP A 201 -35.84 -23.81 34.26
CA TRP A 201 -36.52 -23.30 35.44
C TRP A 201 -37.71 -24.17 35.85
N ASN A 202 -37.98 -24.21 37.15
CA ASN A 202 -39.13 -24.86 37.77
C ASN A 202 -39.88 -23.82 38.62
N ASP A 203 -41.18 -23.95 38.81
CA ASP A 203 -41.91 -23.20 39.83
C ASP A 203 -42.03 -23.99 41.14
N LEU A 204 -41.97 -23.29 42.27
CA LEU A 204 -42.14 -23.87 43.60
C LEU A 204 -43.20 -23.12 44.41
N PRO A 205 -43.79 -23.77 45.44
CA PRO A 205 -44.73 -23.11 46.30
C PRO A 205 -44.08 -22.02 47.16
N ASP A 206 -44.80 -20.91 47.34
CA ASP A 206 -44.41 -19.80 48.20
C ASP A 206 -44.67 -20.04 49.69
N SER A 207 -45.12 -21.24 50.08
CA SER A 207 -45.38 -21.54 51.49
C SER A 207 -44.09 -21.75 52.29
N LEU A 208 -44.07 -21.16 53.49
CA LEU A 208 -43.07 -21.01 54.57
C LEU A 208 -42.15 -22.21 54.95
N GLY A 209 -41.94 -23.21 54.10
CA GLY A 209 -41.18 -24.44 54.40
C GLY A 209 -39.89 -24.57 53.59
N GLN A 210 -38.86 -25.14 54.21
CA GLN A 210 -37.69 -25.65 53.51
C GLN A 210 -38.10 -26.82 52.63
N TRP A 211 -38.05 -26.65 51.32
CA TRP A 211 -38.28 -27.73 50.37
C TRP A 211 -37.01 -28.57 50.24
N SER A 212 -37.11 -29.89 50.38
CA SER A 212 -35.97 -30.78 50.14
C SER A 212 -35.43 -30.71 48.71
N SER A 213 -36.21 -30.14 47.78
CA SER A 213 -35.82 -29.88 46.41
C SER A 213 -35.07 -28.56 46.22
N ASN A 214 -34.98 -27.69 47.24
CA ASN A 214 -34.31 -26.39 47.19
C ASN A 214 -33.19 -26.32 48.23
N HIS A 215 -31.96 -26.01 47.80
CA HIS A 215 -30.79 -26.04 48.66
C HIS A 215 -30.24 -24.63 48.97
N GLY A 216 -30.81 -23.59 48.38
CA GLY A 216 -30.33 -22.22 48.55
C GLY A 216 -30.98 -21.20 47.62
N TYR A 217 -30.24 -20.15 47.32
CA TYR A 217 -30.64 -19.10 46.38
C TYR A 217 -29.43 -18.48 45.66
N TYR A 218 -29.67 -17.94 44.48
CA TYR A 218 -28.66 -17.27 43.66
C TYR A 218 -28.75 -15.77 43.85
N VAL A 219 -27.60 -15.13 44.05
CA VAL A 219 -27.49 -13.68 44.24
C VAL A 219 -26.64 -13.12 43.12
N GLU A 220 -27.12 -12.02 42.56
CA GLU A 220 -26.41 -11.20 41.59
C GLU A 220 -26.00 -9.87 42.21
N PHE A 221 -24.81 -9.39 41.81
CA PHE A 221 -24.34 -8.03 42.06
C PHE A 221 -23.98 -7.42 40.71
N SER A 222 -24.62 -6.32 40.34
CA SER A 222 -24.27 -5.56 39.14
C SER A 222 -24.56 -4.07 39.35
N GLN A 223 -24.03 -3.24 38.47
CA GLN A 223 -24.24 -1.80 38.55
C GLN A 223 -25.66 -1.43 38.10
N TYR A 224 -26.49 -0.96 39.01
CA TYR A 224 -27.80 -0.41 38.66
C TYR A 224 -28.22 0.73 39.61
N GLY A 225 -29.12 1.59 39.13
CA GLY A 225 -29.51 2.80 39.85
C GLY A 225 -28.33 3.76 40.03
N ASN A 226 -28.09 4.18 41.29
CA ASN A 226 -26.99 5.09 41.64
C ASN A 226 -25.72 4.36 42.09
N GLN A 227 -25.69 3.02 42.01
CA GLN A 227 -24.56 2.22 42.47
C GLN A 227 -23.40 2.33 41.50
N LYS A 228 -22.19 2.40 42.05
CA LYS A 228 -20.95 2.32 41.28
C LYS A 228 -20.13 1.18 41.82
N GLU A 229 -19.63 0.34 40.93
CA GLU A 229 -18.65 -0.66 41.31
C GLU A 229 -17.43 0.07 41.88
N ILE A 230 -17.00 -0.39 43.05
CA ILE A 230 -15.79 0.05 43.71
C ILE A 230 -14.84 -1.12 43.69
N ASP A 231 -13.68 -0.93 43.07
CA ASP A 231 -12.62 -1.93 43.08
C ASP A 231 -12.07 -2.06 44.51
N ASN A 232 -12.62 -3.02 45.26
CA ASN A 232 -12.20 -3.38 46.60
C ASN A 232 -11.39 -4.68 46.62
N SER A 233 -10.99 -5.18 45.45
CA SER A 233 -10.15 -6.38 45.37
C SER A 233 -8.83 -6.13 46.09
N LYS A 234 -8.47 -7.06 46.97
CA LYS A 234 -7.13 -7.10 47.55
C LYS A 234 -6.20 -7.67 46.49
N SER A 235 -5.76 -6.82 45.56
CA SER A 235 -4.76 -7.22 44.59
C SER A 235 -3.39 -7.21 45.23
N ASP A 236 -2.97 -8.38 45.68
CA ASP A 236 -1.66 -8.53 46.31
C ASP A 236 -0.51 -8.51 45.27
N HIS A 237 -0.83 -8.60 43.97
CA HIS A 237 0.17 -8.55 42.90
C HIS A 237 -0.32 -7.81 41.64
N VAL A 238 0.44 -6.78 41.24
CA VAL A 238 0.27 -6.01 40.01
C VAL A 238 1.62 -6.02 39.29
N GLU A 239 1.69 -6.66 38.12
CA GLU A 239 2.93 -6.76 37.35
C GLU A 239 2.85 -5.82 36.13
N PRO A 240 3.77 -4.85 35.99
CA PRO A 240 3.77 -3.97 34.83
C PRO A 240 4.21 -4.74 33.58
N LEU A 241 3.52 -4.53 32.45
CA LEU A 241 3.83 -5.17 31.18
C LEU A 241 4.68 -4.24 30.30
N PRO A 242 5.75 -4.74 29.65
CA PRO A 242 6.62 -3.91 28.83
C PRO A 242 5.87 -3.34 27.61
N ALA A 243 6.07 -2.05 27.36
CA ALA A 243 5.58 -1.38 26.17
C ALA A 243 6.68 -1.27 25.11
N ASN A 244 6.44 -1.86 23.93
CA ASN A 244 7.38 -1.79 22.81
C ASN A 244 7.64 -0.34 22.39
N ILE A 245 8.90 -0.04 22.05
CA ILE A 245 9.28 1.28 21.53
C ILE A 245 8.93 1.35 20.05
N LYS A 246 8.10 2.33 19.66
CA LYS A 246 7.74 2.59 18.26
C LYS A 246 8.77 3.54 17.64
N VAL A 247 9.59 3.06 16.71
CA VAL A 247 10.49 3.89 15.90
C VAL A 247 9.78 4.25 14.60
N GLN A 248 9.36 5.49 14.45
CA GLN A 248 8.58 6.00 13.32
C GLN A 248 9.42 6.86 12.38
N TYR A 249 9.15 6.72 11.09
CA TYR A 249 9.78 7.49 10.02
C TYR A 249 8.72 8.35 9.35
N VAL A 250 8.84 9.67 9.45
CA VAL A 250 7.83 10.61 8.97
C VAL A 250 8.42 11.62 7.99
N ASP A 251 7.58 12.16 7.11
CA ASP A 251 7.96 13.28 6.25
C ASP A 251 8.09 14.61 7.03
N SER A 252 8.44 15.68 6.33
CA SER A 252 8.57 17.02 6.91
C SER A 252 7.26 17.59 7.50
N LYS A 253 6.11 16.96 7.23
CA LYS A 253 4.80 17.33 7.76
C LYS A 253 4.33 16.39 8.89
N GLY A 254 5.11 15.36 9.22
CA GLY A 254 4.77 14.38 10.24
C GLY A 254 3.95 13.17 9.74
N ALA A 255 3.73 13.04 8.43
CA ALA A 255 3.03 11.87 7.87
C ALA A 255 3.96 10.65 7.79
N LEU A 256 3.47 9.46 8.15
CA LEU A 256 4.25 8.22 8.09
C LEU A 256 4.67 7.87 6.66
N LEU A 257 5.95 7.56 6.48
CA LEU A 257 6.50 7.11 5.21
C LEU A 257 6.21 5.63 4.99
N ASN A 258 5.58 5.31 3.85
CA ASN A 258 5.34 3.93 3.44
C ASN A 258 6.53 3.38 2.66
N PHE A 259 7.28 2.43 3.23
CA PHE A 259 8.45 1.85 2.56
C PHE A 259 8.09 1.12 1.26
N SER A 260 8.88 1.33 0.21
CA SER A 260 8.68 0.70 -1.10
C SER A 260 8.91 -0.81 -1.08
N ASN A 261 9.73 -1.31 -0.16
CA ASN A 261 10.02 -2.74 0.01
C ASN A 261 8.94 -3.49 0.83
N GLY A 262 7.87 -2.81 1.27
CA GLY A 262 6.79 -3.41 2.06
C GLY A 262 7.10 -3.63 3.54
N SER A 263 8.28 -3.23 4.03
CA SER A 263 8.57 -3.26 5.47
C SER A 263 7.62 -2.35 6.26
N SER A 264 7.33 -2.70 7.51
CA SER A 264 6.46 -1.92 8.39
C SER A 264 7.12 -0.63 8.88
N ASN A 265 6.30 0.40 9.09
CA ASN A 265 6.63 1.64 9.77
C ASN A 265 5.42 2.01 10.65
N PRO A 266 5.55 2.07 11.99
CA PRO A 266 6.79 1.97 12.78
C PRO A 266 7.52 0.63 12.76
N LYS A 267 8.83 0.69 13.02
CA LYS A 267 9.60 -0.46 13.54
C LYS A 267 9.45 -0.55 15.06
N LEU A 268 9.56 -1.75 15.60
CA LEU A 268 9.46 -1.99 17.04
C LEU A 268 10.81 -2.35 17.63
N ILE A 269 11.08 -1.84 18.84
CA ILE A 269 12.10 -2.39 19.74
C ILE A 269 11.34 -3.03 20.90
N THR A 270 11.56 -4.33 21.08
CA THR A 270 10.95 -5.16 22.13
C THR A 270 11.96 -5.42 23.24
N GLY A 271 11.49 -5.75 24.43
CA GLY A 271 12.31 -6.12 25.58
C GLY A 271 11.58 -5.91 26.90
N ASP A 272 12.20 -6.35 27.99
CA ASP A 272 11.59 -6.27 29.32
C ASP A 272 11.68 -4.86 29.92
N ILE A 273 10.80 -4.57 30.88
CA ILE A 273 10.82 -3.29 31.62
C ILE A 273 12.21 -3.05 32.23
N ASN A 274 12.63 -1.78 32.22
CA ASN A 274 13.94 -1.29 32.64
C ASN A 274 15.14 -1.69 31.75
N THR A 275 14.93 -2.54 30.74
CA THR A 275 15.96 -2.83 29.73
C THR A 275 16.27 -1.58 28.92
N ALA A 276 17.54 -1.31 28.68
CA ALA A 276 17.96 -0.18 27.86
C ALA A 276 17.67 -0.44 26.37
N TYR A 277 17.20 0.58 25.65
CA TYR A 277 17.08 0.54 24.19
C TYR A 277 17.96 1.61 23.54
N ASP A 278 18.36 1.35 22.28
CA ASP A 278 19.13 2.28 21.46
C ASP A 278 18.59 2.32 20.01
N ALA A 279 17.75 3.31 19.74
CA ALA A 279 17.21 3.62 18.42
C ALA A 279 18.15 4.50 17.57
N THR A 280 19.37 4.80 18.05
CA THR A 280 20.37 5.59 17.29
C THR A 280 21.29 4.73 16.43
N THR A 281 21.16 3.40 16.52
CA THR A 281 21.94 2.45 15.71
C THR A 281 21.58 2.55 14.21
N PRO A 282 22.46 2.14 13.28
CA PRO A 282 22.17 2.17 11.85
C PRO A 282 20.94 1.35 11.41
N ALA A 283 20.50 0.38 12.22
CA ALA A 283 19.27 -0.37 11.97
C ALA A 283 18.00 0.50 12.07
N PHE A 284 18.07 1.56 12.89
CA PHE A 284 16.97 2.49 13.17
C PHE A 284 17.21 3.91 12.63
N LYS A 285 18.43 4.45 12.71
CA LYS A 285 18.83 5.75 12.13
C LYS A 285 19.13 5.61 10.64
N LEU A 286 18.08 5.47 9.83
CA LEU A 286 18.21 5.30 8.39
C LEU A 286 18.57 6.63 7.73
N MET A 287 19.69 6.70 7.01
CA MET A 287 20.09 7.94 6.32
C MET A 287 19.25 8.25 5.09
N ASN A 288 18.78 7.20 4.39
CA ASN A 288 17.95 7.31 3.20
C ASN A 288 16.81 6.29 3.27
N ILE A 289 15.64 6.69 2.76
CA ILE A 289 14.45 5.85 2.67
C ILE A 289 13.93 5.88 1.23
N GLN A 290 13.62 4.69 0.69
CA GLN A 290 12.79 4.56 -0.51
C GLN A 290 11.36 4.34 -0.07
N ALA A 291 10.52 5.37 -0.22
CA ALA A 291 9.10 5.31 0.06
C ALA A 291 8.28 5.23 -1.23
N LYS A 292 7.03 4.79 -1.14
CA LYS A 292 6.10 4.72 -2.28
C LYS A 292 5.90 6.10 -2.95
N THR A 293 6.08 7.17 -2.19
CA THR A 293 5.97 8.57 -2.64
C THR A 293 7.27 9.13 -3.22
N GLY A 294 8.37 8.37 -3.17
CA GLY A 294 9.68 8.79 -3.68
C GLY A 294 10.83 8.54 -2.70
N PRO A 295 12.06 8.94 -3.06
CA PRO A 295 13.22 8.89 -2.18
C PRO A 295 13.18 10.01 -1.13
N TYR A 296 13.68 9.71 0.07
CA TYR A 296 13.77 10.64 1.20
C TYR A 296 15.13 10.51 1.90
N TYR A 297 15.61 11.59 2.52
CA TYR A 297 16.83 11.64 3.31
C TYR A 297 16.58 12.20 4.72
N LEU A 298 17.35 11.74 5.70
CA LEU A 298 17.19 12.10 7.10
C LEU A 298 17.42 13.60 7.33
N ASP A 299 16.58 14.24 8.13
CA ASP A 299 16.84 15.58 8.65
C ASP A 299 17.77 15.50 9.87
N GLU A 300 19.07 15.67 9.61
CA GLU A 300 20.10 15.61 10.67
C GLU A 300 20.03 16.79 11.65
N ASN A 301 19.30 17.86 11.33
CA ASN A 301 19.09 18.98 12.23
C ASN A 301 17.92 18.73 13.20
N ASN A 302 17.08 17.71 12.94
CA ASN A 302 15.92 17.39 13.76
C ASN A 302 15.93 15.91 14.23
N LEU A 303 17.01 15.53 14.92
CA LEU A 303 17.14 14.19 15.50
C LEU A 303 16.32 14.03 16.79
N PRO A 304 15.73 12.84 17.04
CA PRO A 304 14.96 12.59 18.26
C PRO A 304 15.86 12.65 19.51
N LYS A 305 15.37 13.35 20.55
CA LYS A 305 16.07 13.47 21.84
C LYS A 305 16.00 12.21 22.69
N ASN A 306 15.00 11.37 22.45
CA ASN A 306 14.74 10.11 23.18
C ASN A 306 15.23 8.87 22.40
N GLY A 307 16.25 9.01 21.56
CA GLY A 307 16.81 7.88 20.80
C GLY A 307 17.42 6.77 21.68
N LYS A 308 17.70 7.05 22.96
CA LYS A 308 18.11 6.07 23.96
C LYS A 308 17.27 6.23 25.21
N GLY A 309 17.00 5.13 25.89
CA GLY A 309 16.23 5.15 27.13
C GLY A 309 16.08 3.76 27.72
N LYS A 310 15.11 3.62 28.63
CA LYS A 310 14.67 2.33 29.16
C LYS A 310 13.25 2.04 28.71
N ILE A 311 12.94 0.76 28.49
CA ILE A 311 11.59 0.29 28.26
C ILE A 311 10.78 0.49 29.53
N THR A 312 9.56 1.02 29.38
CA THR A 312 8.62 1.23 30.47
C THR A 312 7.31 0.49 30.19
N ASN A 313 6.35 0.56 31.12
CA ASN A 313 5.00 0.08 30.88
C ASN A 313 4.10 1.07 30.13
N LYS A 314 4.65 2.22 29.73
CA LYS A 314 3.97 3.25 28.94
C LYS A 314 4.53 3.27 27.53
N GLU A 315 3.66 3.51 26.55
CA GLU A 315 4.09 3.64 25.17
C GLU A 315 5.14 4.76 25.01
N GLN A 316 6.18 4.47 24.25
CA GLN A 316 7.24 5.41 23.89
C GLN A 316 7.42 5.40 22.37
N CYS A 317 7.56 6.59 21.78
CA CYS A 317 7.77 6.75 20.35
C CYS A 317 9.04 7.57 20.07
N VAL A 318 9.90 7.04 19.20
CA VAL A 318 11.09 7.69 18.67
C VAL A 318 10.79 8.07 17.22
N THR A 319 10.76 9.36 16.92
CA THR A 319 10.39 9.85 15.58
C THR A 319 11.61 10.41 14.85
N TYR A 320 11.91 9.85 13.68
CA TYR A 320 12.86 10.42 12.74
C TYR A 320 12.13 11.14 11.62
N GLN A 321 12.53 12.40 11.36
CA GLN A 321 11.95 13.22 10.31
C GLN A 321 12.82 13.20 9.04
N TYR A 322 12.17 13.20 7.88
CA TYR A 322 12.80 13.09 6.59
C TYR A 322 12.32 14.16 5.59
N ASN A 323 13.24 14.57 4.74
CA ASN A 323 12.99 15.48 3.62
C ASN A 323 12.97 14.68 2.30
N ALA A 324 12.09 15.06 1.37
CA ALA A 324 12.04 14.43 0.06
C ALA A 324 13.33 14.73 -0.72
N ASP A 325 13.90 13.72 -1.37
CA ASP A 325 15.06 13.89 -2.25
C ASP A 325 14.57 14.25 -3.67
N LEU A 326 14.84 15.48 -4.08
CA LEU A 326 14.43 16.02 -5.38
C LEU A 326 15.54 15.93 -6.45
N SER A 327 16.59 15.14 -6.20
CA SER A 327 17.72 14.99 -7.11
C SER A 327 17.28 14.43 -8.46
N SER A 328 17.64 15.11 -9.55
CA SER A 328 17.29 14.67 -10.91
C SER A 328 18.45 14.89 -11.88
N ILE A 329 18.44 14.12 -12.98
CA ILE A 329 19.39 14.23 -14.09
C ILE A 329 18.63 14.06 -15.41
N ALA A 330 18.86 15.00 -16.34
CA ALA A 330 18.44 14.90 -17.72
C ALA A 330 19.66 14.90 -18.64
N ALA A 331 19.72 13.93 -19.53
CA ALA A 331 20.75 13.77 -20.56
C ALA A 331 20.13 13.14 -21.81
N LYS A 332 20.74 13.37 -22.97
CA LYS A 332 20.27 12.88 -24.28
C LYS A 332 21.31 11.99 -24.96
N ASP A 333 20.88 11.16 -25.89
CA ASP A 333 21.77 10.45 -26.82
C ASP A 333 22.34 11.39 -27.88
N SER A 334 23.46 11.01 -28.51
CA SER A 334 24.05 11.73 -29.65
C SER A 334 24.64 10.78 -30.70
N THR A 335 24.83 11.31 -31.91
CA THR A 335 25.57 10.65 -32.99
C THR A 335 26.68 11.58 -33.46
N ILE A 336 27.89 11.04 -33.58
CA ILE A 336 29.07 11.70 -34.12
C ILE A 336 29.71 10.81 -35.17
N TYR A 337 30.60 11.35 -36.00
CA TYR A 337 31.42 10.60 -36.93
C TYR A 337 32.80 10.32 -36.34
N VAL A 338 33.44 9.22 -36.77
CA VAL A 338 34.79 8.85 -36.35
C VAL A 338 35.71 10.07 -36.43
N GLY A 339 36.51 10.42 -35.44
CA GLY A 339 37.45 11.56 -35.52
C GLY A 339 36.85 12.94 -35.19
N GLU A 340 35.54 13.07 -35.01
CA GLU A 340 34.96 14.27 -34.37
C GLU A 340 35.33 14.34 -32.89
N THR A 341 35.30 15.55 -32.31
CA THR A 341 35.48 15.76 -30.87
C THR A 341 34.18 15.54 -30.13
N TRP A 342 34.26 14.98 -28.93
CA TRP A 342 33.11 14.77 -28.06
C TRP A 342 33.49 14.99 -26.60
N SER A 343 32.63 15.68 -25.85
CA SER A 343 32.74 15.84 -24.41
C SER A 343 31.45 15.38 -23.72
N PRO A 344 31.50 14.91 -22.45
CA PRO A 344 30.28 14.53 -21.74
C PRO A 344 29.30 15.69 -21.53
N GLU A 345 29.74 16.95 -21.60
CA GLU A 345 28.84 18.10 -21.49
C GLU A 345 27.87 18.21 -22.68
N ASP A 346 28.29 17.77 -23.88
CA ASP A 346 27.51 17.85 -25.14
C ASP A 346 26.14 17.14 -25.05
N ASN A 347 26.05 16.16 -24.15
CA ASN A 347 24.88 15.33 -23.93
C ASN A 347 24.16 15.59 -22.60
N PHE A 348 24.74 16.39 -21.72
CA PHE A 348 24.09 16.82 -20.48
C PHE A 348 23.06 17.90 -20.77
N LEU A 349 21.89 17.83 -20.13
CA LEU A 349 20.83 18.85 -20.29
C LEU A 349 20.64 19.65 -19.01
N SER A 350 20.44 18.98 -17.87
CA SER A 350 20.24 19.63 -16.57
C SER A 350 20.37 18.63 -15.44
N ALA A 351 20.74 19.08 -14.25
CA ALA A 351 20.61 18.32 -13.01
C ALA A 351 20.09 19.20 -11.87
N LYS A 352 19.47 18.57 -10.88
CA LYS A 352 19.06 19.21 -9.62
C LYS A 352 19.65 18.45 -8.45
N ASP A 353 20.05 19.16 -7.40
CA ASP A 353 20.45 18.55 -6.13
C ASP A 353 19.23 18.02 -5.33
N ARG A 354 19.50 17.46 -4.16
CA ARG A 354 18.47 16.87 -3.28
C ARG A 354 17.40 17.85 -2.80
N THR A 355 17.69 19.16 -2.83
CA THR A 355 16.75 20.23 -2.47
C THR A 355 15.92 20.71 -3.66
N GLY A 356 16.22 20.21 -4.87
CA GLY A 356 15.57 20.61 -6.11
C GLY A 356 16.21 21.83 -6.77
N LYS A 357 17.34 22.31 -6.25
CA LYS A 357 18.09 23.42 -6.84
C LYS A 357 18.89 22.93 -8.04
N THR A 358 18.82 23.66 -9.15
CA THR A 358 19.61 23.36 -10.35
C THR A 358 21.10 23.45 -10.05
N ILE A 359 21.86 22.49 -10.57
CA ILE A 359 23.33 22.45 -10.49
C ILE A 359 23.92 22.38 -11.90
N ASP A 360 25.08 23.00 -12.07
CA ASP A 360 25.82 23.00 -13.33
C ASP A 360 26.49 21.65 -13.60
N PHE A 361 26.87 21.41 -14.86
CA PHE A 361 27.61 20.23 -15.23
C PHE A 361 28.95 20.18 -14.50
N ASN A 362 29.31 19.00 -14.00
CA ASN A 362 30.63 18.72 -13.46
C ASN A 362 31.15 17.42 -14.09
N GLN A 363 32.40 17.42 -14.54
CA GLN A 363 33.03 16.26 -15.16
C GLN A 363 32.95 14.99 -14.28
N SER A 364 32.95 15.14 -12.95
CA SER A 364 32.81 14.01 -12.01
C SER A 364 31.44 13.32 -12.05
N MET A 365 30.42 13.96 -12.63
CA MET A 365 29.10 13.36 -12.84
C MET A 365 29.14 12.29 -13.94
N ALA A 366 30.01 12.39 -14.93
CA ALA A 366 30.03 11.50 -16.08
C ALA A 366 30.99 10.32 -15.88
N LYS A 367 30.48 9.10 -16.08
CA LYS A 367 31.24 7.84 -16.08
C LYS A 367 31.19 7.19 -17.45
N GLY A 368 32.36 6.79 -17.96
CA GLY A 368 32.53 6.21 -19.28
C GLY A 368 33.36 7.10 -20.20
N SER A 369 33.72 6.58 -21.37
CA SER A 369 34.46 7.31 -22.38
C SER A 369 34.00 6.90 -23.78
N VAL A 370 34.10 7.84 -24.72
CA VAL A 370 33.80 7.61 -26.13
C VAL A 370 35.11 7.55 -26.89
N ASN A 371 35.40 6.41 -27.54
CA ASN A 371 36.53 6.34 -28.46
C ASN A 371 36.08 6.86 -29.82
N THR A 372 36.30 8.16 -30.05
CA THR A 372 35.89 8.82 -31.29
C THR A 372 36.66 8.30 -32.50
N SER A 373 37.79 7.61 -32.35
CA SER A 373 38.52 7.03 -33.47
C SER A 373 37.96 5.69 -33.99
N ARG A 374 36.94 5.13 -33.32
CA ARG A 374 36.37 3.84 -33.68
C ARG A 374 34.85 3.92 -33.75
N ALA A 375 34.28 3.51 -34.88
CA ALA A 375 32.84 3.40 -35.01
C ALA A 375 32.28 2.36 -34.02
N GLY A 376 31.13 2.67 -33.43
CA GLY A 376 30.54 1.86 -32.37
C GLY A 376 29.52 2.66 -31.55
N LYS A 377 28.91 1.98 -30.58
CA LYS A 377 28.04 2.61 -29.56
C LYS A 377 28.77 2.62 -28.24
N TYR A 378 28.82 3.78 -27.60
CA TYR A 378 29.50 4.01 -26.33
C TYR A 378 28.49 4.44 -25.29
N THR A 379 28.54 3.81 -24.11
CA THR A 379 27.62 4.07 -23.02
C THR A 379 28.23 5.06 -22.04
N ILE A 380 27.50 6.12 -21.71
CA ILE A 380 27.89 7.11 -20.70
C ILE A 380 26.82 7.15 -19.62
N THR A 381 27.25 7.07 -18.36
CA THR A 381 26.36 7.14 -17.21
C THR A 381 26.62 8.43 -16.44
N TYR A 382 25.62 9.29 -16.36
CA TYR A 382 25.62 10.45 -15.47
C TYR A 382 25.14 10.05 -14.09
N GLN A 383 25.81 10.52 -13.04
CA GLN A 383 25.46 10.28 -11.65
C GLN A 383 25.45 11.60 -10.87
N ASN A 384 24.41 11.77 -10.06
CA ASN A 384 24.22 12.91 -9.16
C ASN A 384 23.55 12.38 -7.88
N GLY A 385 24.37 12.18 -6.85
CA GLY A 385 23.93 11.50 -5.62
C GLY A 385 23.39 10.09 -5.91
N PRO A 386 22.17 9.75 -5.44
CA PRO A 386 21.55 8.46 -5.69
C PRO A 386 20.94 8.32 -7.10
N THR A 387 20.78 9.43 -7.83
CA THR A 387 20.17 9.44 -9.16
C THR A 387 21.22 9.13 -10.23
N SER A 388 20.84 8.31 -11.22
CA SER A 388 21.68 8.04 -12.40
C SER A 388 20.87 8.04 -13.70
N LYS A 389 21.53 8.40 -14.80
CA LYS A 389 20.97 8.37 -16.15
C LYS A 389 22.01 7.89 -17.14
N THR A 390 21.68 6.86 -17.91
CA THR A 390 22.53 6.33 -18.97
C THR A 390 22.09 6.85 -20.33
N ILE A 391 23.07 7.17 -21.17
CA ILE A 391 22.88 7.56 -22.58
C ILE A 391 23.77 6.71 -23.50
N THR A 392 23.48 6.77 -24.79
CA THR A 392 24.29 6.17 -25.85
C THR A 392 24.85 7.26 -26.78
N VAL A 393 26.16 7.22 -27.01
CA VAL A 393 26.84 7.99 -28.05
C VAL A 393 27.20 7.06 -29.20
N THR A 394 26.67 7.32 -30.38
CA THR A 394 26.93 6.51 -31.58
C THR A 394 28.01 7.17 -32.43
N VAL A 395 29.12 6.47 -32.66
CA VAL A 395 30.18 6.88 -33.57
C VAL A 395 29.99 6.13 -34.89
N LEU A 396 29.74 6.84 -35.98
CA LEU A 396 29.59 6.26 -37.32
C LEU A 396 30.86 6.43 -38.15
N THR A 397 31.14 5.47 -39.05
CA THR A 397 32.14 5.68 -40.10
C THR A 397 31.63 6.69 -41.12
N GLY A 398 32.42 7.74 -41.37
CA GLY A 398 32.13 8.68 -42.45
C GLY A 398 32.31 8.04 -43.82
N THR A 399 31.50 8.45 -44.80
CA THR A 399 31.52 7.92 -46.18
C THR A 399 31.63 9.06 -47.20
N LEU A 400 32.17 8.73 -48.37
CA LEU A 400 32.17 9.58 -49.56
C LEU A 400 31.36 8.86 -50.65
N LYS A 401 30.26 9.45 -51.10
CA LYS A 401 29.35 8.82 -52.08
C LYS A 401 28.65 9.87 -52.95
N PHE A 402 28.16 9.44 -54.11
CA PHE A 402 27.18 10.23 -54.86
C PHE A 402 25.85 10.24 -54.11
N ILE A 403 25.27 11.42 -53.92
CA ILE A 403 23.86 11.60 -53.57
C ILE A 403 23.03 11.47 -54.85
N GLN A 404 23.45 12.17 -55.90
CA GLN A 404 22.72 12.25 -57.15
C GLN A 404 23.66 12.41 -58.34
N VAL A 405 23.44 11.62 -59.38
CA VAL A 405 23.99 11.83 -60.72
C VAL A 405 22.79 11.93 -61.66
N PRO A 406 22.49 13.10 -62.25
CA PRO A 406 21.35 13.21 -63.15
C PRO A 406 21.48 12.25 -64.33
N LYS A 407 20.39 11.56 -64.67
CA LYS A 407 20.39 10.46 -65.66
C LYS A 407 20.74 10.92 -67.07
N ILE A 408 20.43 12.16 -67.42
CA ILE A 408 20.58 12.71 -68.77
C ILE A 408 21.49 13.93 -68.71
N MET A 409 22.55 13.91 -69.51
CA MET A 409 23.35 15.09 -69.86
C MET A 409 23.18 15.36 -71.35
N SER A 410 22.43 16.39 -71.70
CA SER A 410 22.19 16.78 -73.09
C SER A 410 23.19 17.83 -73.56
N PHE A 411 23.44 17.86 -74.86
CA PHE A 411 24.29 18.85 -75.53
C PHE A 411 23.44 19.69 -76.48
N ALA A 412 23.87 20.91 -76.77
CA ALA A 412 23.15 21.81 -77.66
C ALA A 412 23.02 21.20 -79.07
N ASN A 413 21.90 21.46 -79.74
CA ASN A 413 21.70 21.00 -81.11
C ASN A 413 22.73 21.64 -82.05
N GLN A 414 23.28 20.85 -82.95
CA GLN A 414 24.29 21.28 -83.93
C GLN A 414 23.77 21.13 -85.36
N LYS A 415 24.23 21.99 -86.26
CA LYS A 415 24.04 21.81 -87.71
C LYS A 415 25.16 20.92 -88.25
N ILE A 416 24.85 20.08 -89.23
CA ILE A 416 25.88 19.32 -89.95
C ILE A 416 26.83 20.31 -90.62
N SER A 417 28.13 20.07 -90.47
CA SER A 417 29.20 20.97 -90.91
C SER A 417 30.28 20.19 -91.64
N SER A 418 30.89 20.82 -92.64
CA SER A 418 32.11 20.35 -93.29
C SER A 418 33.39 20.72 -92.52
N LYS A 419 33.25 21.37 -91.35
CA LYS A 419 34.33 21.69 -90.42
C LYS A 419 34.06 21.03 -89.07
N VAL A 420 35.11 20.87 -88.26
CA VAL A 420 34.98 20.41 -86.86
C VAL A 420 34.07 21.38 -86.10
N THR A 421 33.11 20.84 -85.37
CA THR A 421 32.18 21.62 -84.54
C THR A 421 32.20 21.14 -83.10
N GLU A 422 31.97 22.06 -82.16
CA GLU A 422 31.85 21.74 -80.74
C GLU A 422 30.48 22.13 -80.21
N SER A 423 29.90 21.26 -79.38
CA SER A 423 28.64 21.49 -78.69
C SER A 423 28.85 21.51 -77.19
N THR A 424 28.39 22.59 -76.55
CA THR A 424 28.34 22.70 -75.10
C THR A 424 27.17 21.89 -74.55
N ARG A 425 27.16 21.66 -73.23
CA ARG A 425 25.98 21.12 -72.54
C ARG A 425 24.78 22.04 -72.77
N ALA A 426 23.60 21.45 -72.95
CA ALA A 426 22.34 22.16 -73.11
C ALA A 426 21.86 22.75 -71.78
N ASP A 427 22.06 22.02 -70.68
CA ASP A 427 21.86 22.51 -69.32
C ASP A 427 23.21 22.87 -68.69
N VAL A 428 23.44 24.17 -68.51
CA VAL A 428 24.65 24.71 -67.87
C VAL A 428 24.70 24.44 -66.36
N ASN A 429 23.54 24.24 -65.73
CA ASN A 429 23.41 23.98 -64.29
C ASN A 429 23.44 22.48 -63.96
N TRP A 430 23.65 21.62 -64.96
CA TRP A 430 23.80 20.19 -64.74
C TRP A 430 24.95 19.92 -63.77
N LYS A 431 24.67 19.19 -62.70
CA LYS A 431 25.62 18.92 -61.62
C LYS A 431 25.42 17.54 -61.02
N ILE A 432 26.49 16.98 -60.47
CA ILE A 432 26.49 15.78 -59.62
C ILE A 432 26.51 16.25 -58.15
N GLU A 433 25.72 15.64 -57.29
CA GLU A 433 25.77 15.92 -55.85
C GLU A 433 26.52 14.80 -55.12
N VAL A 434 27.48 15.19 -54.28
CA VAL A 434 28.33 14.30 -53.48
C VAL A 434 28.06 14.54 -52.00
N GLU A 435 27.91 13.47 -51.22
CA GLU A 435 27.90 13.50 -49.76
C GLU A 435 29.29 13.10 -49.26
N ASP A 436 29.88 13.97 -48.45
CA ASP A 436 31.13 13.71 -47.76
C ASP A 436 30.91 13.83 -46.24
N THR A 437 30.67 12.69 -45.60
CA THR A 437 30.56 12.56 -44.14
C THR A 437 31.88 12.15 -43.50
N ARG A 438 32.99 12.14 -44.25
CA ARG A 438 34.30 11.82 -43.68
C ARG A 438 34.71 12.89 -42.67
N PRO A 439 35.36 12.51 -41.56
CA PRO A 439 35.78 13.45 -40.52
C PRO A 439 37.00 14.28 -40.88
N ILE A 440 37.94 13.67 -41.60
CA ILE A 440 39.10 14.33 -42.17
C ILE A 440 38.77 14.53 -43.64
N LYS A 441 38.55 15.79 -44.01
CA LYS A 441 38.24 16.15 -45.39
C LYS A 441 39.53 16.09 -46.21
N VAL A 442 39.79 14.92 -46.80
CA VAL A 442 40.84 14.74 -47.79
C VAL A 442 40.30 14.94 -49.20
N ASN A 443 41.19 15.31 -50.11
CA ASN A 443 40.86 15.49 -51.52
C ASN A 443 40.20 14.23 -52.09
N TRP A 444 39.31 14.44 -53.04
CA TRP A 444 38.65 13.43 -53.81
C TRP A 444 38.49 13.91 -55.25
N ARG A 445 38.20 13.00 -56.16
CA ARG A 445 37.96 13.36 -57.56
C ARG A 445 36.79 12.60 -58.15
N VAL A 446 36.14 13.21 -59.14
CA VAL A 446 35.19 12.55 -60.02
C VAL A 446 35.89 12.31 -61.34
N THR A 447 35.63 11.13 -61.90
CA THR A 447 36.18 10.72 -63.18
C THR A 447 35.08 10.25 -64.11
N ALA A 448 35.28 10.43 -65.42
CA ALA A 448 34.33 10.03 -66.45
C ALA A 448 34.96 9.06 -67.45
N GLN A 449 34.17 8.07 -67.89
CA GLN A 449 34.52 7.15 -68.97
C GLN A 449 33.31 6.94 -69.87
N LEU A 450 33.49 7.06 -71.19
CA LEU A 450 32.42 6.83 -72.16
C LEU A 450 32.32 5.32 -72.41
N THR A 451 31.44 4.62 -71.69
CA THR A 451 31.30 3.16 -71.76
C THR A 451 30.56 2.71 -73.01
N SER A 452 29.66 3.54 -73.53
CA SER A 452 28.98 3.32 -74.80
C SER A 452 29.14 4.55 -75.70
N PRO A 453 29.66 4.40 -76.94
CA PRO A 453 29.86 5.53 -77.83
C PRO A 453 28.53 6.16 -78.24
N PHE A 454 28.56 7.44 -78.59
CA PHE A 454 27.41 8.14 -79.14
C PHE A 454 26.93 7.46 -80.43
N THR A 455 25.80 6.76 -80.34
CA THR A 455 25.25 5.92 -81.41
C THR A 455 23.82 6.38 -81.72
N SER A 456 23.50 6.46 -83.01
CA SER A 456 22.16 6.80 -83.49
C SER A 456 21.23 5.57 -83.54
N PRO A 457 19.91 5.76 -83.68
CA PRO A 457 18.98 4.64 -83.86
C PRO A 457 19.31 3.73 -85.06
N SER A 458 19.96 4.26 -86.10
CA SER A 458 20.42 3.49 -87.28
C SER A 458 21.78 2.79 -87.09
N GLY A 459 22.41 2.94 -85.92
CA GLY A 459 23.70 2.33 -85.60
C GLY A 459 24.92 3.16 -86.00
N ASP A 460 24.74 4.33 -86.62
CA ASP A 460 25.85 5.24 -86.93
C ASP A 460 26.46 5.78 -85.63
N LYS A 461 27.79 5.86 -85.57
CA LYS A 461 28.54 6.25 -84.36
C LYS A 461 29.31 7.55 -84.58
N LEU A 462 29.31 8.41 -83.58
CA LEU A 462 30.25 9.53 -83.51
C LEU A 462 31.53 9.02 -82.81
N SER A 463 32.67 9.13 -83.50
CA SER A 463 33.94 8.61 -83.00
C SER A 463 34.71 9.71 -82.28
N ASN A 464 35.31 9.35 -81.14
CA ASN A 464 36.17 10.26 -80.34
C ASN A 464 35.51 11.61 -80.01
N SER A 465 34.19 11.60 -79.79
CA SER A 465 33.40 12.84 -79.83
C SER A 465 33.14 13.47 -78.47
N LEU A 466 33.45 12.80 -77.36
CA LEU A 466 33.31 13.38 -76.03
C LEU A 466 34.68 13.85 -75.52
N ILE A 467 34.83 15.15 -75.35
CA ILE A 467 36.04 15.74 -74.76
C ILE A 467 35.73 16.36 -73.42
N PHE A 468 36.74 16.46 -72.57
CA PHE A 468 36.73 17.22 -71.33
C PHE A 468 37.68 18.40 -71.44
N ARG A 469 37.16 19.61 -71.25
CA ARG A 469 37.92 20.86 -71.30
C ARG A 469 38.14 21.40 -69.90
N LYS A 470 39.41 21.66 -69.56
CA LYS A 470 39.84 22.30 -68.31
C LYS A 470 40.67 23.53 -68.65
N SER A 471 40.40 24.65 -67.98
CA SER A 471 41.11 25.91 -68.24
C SER A 471 42.62 25.74 -68.11
N GLY A 472 43.38 26.24 -69.08
CA GLY A 472 44.84 26.15 -69.10
C GLY A 472 45.42 24.75 -69.36
N GLN A 473 44.59 23.77 -69.74
CA GLN A 473 45.02 22.40 -70.04
C GLN A 473 44.55 21.97 -71.44
N PRO A 474 45.27 21.07 -72.12
CA PRO A 474 44.79 20.51 -73.38
C PRO A 474 43.51 19.70 -73.17
N ASP A 475 42.60 19.75 -74.14
CA ASP A 475 41.37 18.96 -74.12
C ASP A 475 41.69 17.46 -74.02
N GLN A 476 40.98 16.76 -73.14
CA GLN A 476 41.16 15.33 -72.92
C GLN A 476 40.02 14.54 -73.53
N LEU A 477 40.34 13.50 -74.31
CA LEU A 477 39.32 12.62 -74.89
C LEU A 477 38.77 11.68 -73.81
N ILE A 478 37.45 11.72 -73.59
CA ILE A 478 36.72 10.72 -72.80
C ILE A 478 36.30 9.60 -73.74
N SER A 479 36.84 8.39 -73.54
CA SER A 479 36.59 7.24 -74.40
C SER A 479 36.39 5.96 -73.59
N ALA A 480 35.98 4.88 -74.26
CA ALA A 480 35.87 3.57 -73.62
C ALA A 480 37.21 3.05 -73.06
N LYS A 481 38.35 3.52 -73.60
CA LYS A 481 39.69 3.04 -73.22
C LYS A 481 40.34 3.83 -72.07
N ARG A 482 39.83 5.02 -71.74
CA ARG A 482 40.47 5.93 -70.78
C ARG A 482 39.45 6.60 -69.89
N GLN A 483 39.68 6.49 -68.59
CA GLN A 483 39.02 7.27 -67.56
C GLN A 483 39.72 8.62 -67.43
N VAL A 484 38.95 9.70 -67.38
CA VAL A 484 39.45 11.08 -67.35
C VAL A 484 39.04 11.72 -66.03
N ASP A 485 39.97 12.42 -65.38
CA ASP A 485 39.70 13.23 -64.20
C ASP A 485 38.92 14.47 -64.62
N VAL A 486 37.68 14.57 -64.17
CA VAL A 486 36.73 15.61 -64.59
C VAL A 486 36.38 16.57 -63.46
N TYR A 487 36.67 16.24 -62.21
CA TYR A 487 36.51 17.19 -61.11
C TYR A 487 37.44 16.84 -59.96
N ASP A 488 38.02 17.88 -59.35
CA ASP A 488 38.84 17.79 -58.15
C ASP A 488 38.10 18.50 -57.02
N GLY A 489 37.83 17.79 -55.92
CA GLY A 489 37.01 18.29 -54.83
C GLY A 489 37.67 18.12 -53.46
N THR A 490 37.45 19.12 -52.61
CA THR A 490 37.80 19.09 -51.18
C THR A 490 36.66 19.74 -50.41
N SER A 491 35.97 18.97 -49.59
CA SER A 491 34.86 19.47 -48.77
C SER A 491 35.41 20.30 -47.61
N LYS A 492 34.71 21.37 -47.20
CA LYS A 492 35.03 22.06 -45.94
C LYS A 492 34.64 21.19 -44.74
N GLN A 493 35.24 21.44 -43.57
CA GLN A 493 34.99 20.65 -42.36
C GLN A 493 33.49 20.51 -42.02
N ASN A 494 32.73 21.59 -42.18
CA ASN A 494 31.28 21.64 -41.91
C ASN A 494 30.41 21.46 -43.16
N GLN A 495 30.99 21.08 -44.30
CA GLN A 495 30.26 20.89 -45.55
C GLN A 495 29.98 19.40 -45.76
N ARG A 496 28.71 19.02 -45.69
CA ARG A 496 28.25 17.64 -45.90
C ARG A 496 27.95 17.34 -47.37
N ASN A 497 27.37 18.30 -48.08
CA ASN A 497 26.99 18.15 -49.48
C ASN A 497 27.85 19.05 -50.36
N TYR A 498 28.24 18.52 -51.52
CA TYR A 498 29.10 19.18 -52.47
C TYR A 498 28.56 19.04 -53.89
N ASP A 499 28.42 20.16 -54.58
CA ASP A 499 27.99 20.21 -55.98
C ASP A 499 29.18 20.13 -56.92
N VAL A 500 29.17 19.13 -57.80
CA VAL A 500 30.16 18.92 -58.86
C VAL A 500 29.54 19.38 -60.17
N GLY A 501 29.97 20.55 -60.64
CA GLY A 501 29.52 21.14 -61.91
C GLY A 501 30.64 21.91 -62.60
N TRP A 502 30.36 22.36 -63.83
CA TRP A 502 31.33 23.08 -64.66
C TRP A 502 30.68 24.29 -65.32
N SER A 503 31.46 25.34 -65.57
CA SER A 503 30.98 26.50 -66.35
C SER A 503 30.61 26.10 -67.77
N LYS A 504 29.85 26.94 -68.47
CA LYS A 504 29.37 26.68 -69.84
C LYS A 504 30.50 26.32 -70.81
N GLU A 505 31.68 26.94 -70.66
CA GLU A 505 32.84 26.81 -71.54
C GLU A 505 33.83 25.71 -71.11
N ALA A 506 33.65 25.13 -69.91
CA ALA A 506 34.49 24.06 -69.36
C ALA A 506 33.68 22.79 -69.12
N GLY A 507 34.33 21.66 -68.83
CA GLY A 507 33.66 20.39 -68.56
C GLY A 507 33.50 19.50 -69.79
N PRO A 508 32.53 18.57 -69.81
CA PRO A 508 32.25 17.72 -70.97
C PRO A 508 31.67 18.53 -72.16
N LEU A 509 32.22 18.36 -73.36
CA LEU A 509 31.73 18.91 -74.63
C LEU A 509 31.69 17.82 -75.72
N LEU A 510 30.80 17.99 -76.70
CA LEU A 510 30.78 17.15 -77.89
C LEU A 510 31.58 17.79 -79.02
N LYS A 511 32.69 17.17 -79.42
CA LYS A 511 33.50 17.54 -80.58
C LYS A 511 33.19 16.61 -81.75
N VAL A 512 32.57 17.13 -82.80
CA VAL A 512 32.13 16.37 -83.96
C VAL A 512 33.05 16.66 -85.14
N LEU A 513 33.63 15.61 -85.72
CA LEU A 513 34.47 15.71 -86.91
C LEU A 513 33.60 15.82 -88.18
N PRO A 514 34.08 16.49 -89.24
CA PRO A 514 33.34 16.63 -90.48
C PRO A 514 33.07 15.27 -91.12
N GLY A 515 31.83 15.05 -91.57
CA GLY A 515 31.40 13.83 -92.25
C GLY A 515 30.96 12.68 -91.33
N GLU A 516 31.10 12.78 -89.99
CA GLU A 516 30.68 11.70 -89.07
C GLU A 516 29.19 11.78 -88.67
N ALA A 517 28.63 12.99 -88.55
CA ALA A 517 27.27 13.19 -88.06
C ALA A 517 26.23 13.19 -89.19
N LYS A 518 25.11 12.49 -88.96
CA LYS A 518 23.87 12.54 -89.74
C LYS A 518 22.82 13.35 -88.98
N ALA A 519 21.76 13.79 -89.67
CA ALA A 519 20.66 14.56 -89.09
C ALA A 519 19.74 13.67 -88.25
N THR A 520 20.25 13.20 -87.10
CA THR A 520 19.58 12.28 -86.18
C THR A 520 20.07 12.52 -84.75
N THR A 521 19.44 11.85 -83.78
CA THR A 521 19.87 11.87 -82.38
C THR A 521 20.95 10.83 -82.13
N TYR A 522 21.91 11.14 -81.27
CA TYR A 522 22.93 10.19 -80.82
C TYR A 522 22.90 10.09 -79.30
N THR A 523 22.97 8.86 -78.78
CA THR A 523 23.01 8.58 -77.34
C THR A 523 24.24 7.77 -77.00
N GLY A 524 24.91 8.14 -75.91
CA GLY A 524 26.03 7.39 -75.34
C GLY A 524 25.87 7.24 -73.83
N GLU A 525 26.71 6.41 -73.21
CA GLU A 525 26.68 6.18 -71.77
C GLU A 525 27.99 6.62 -71.13
N ILE A 526 27.90 7.45 -70.10
CA ILE A 526 29.05 7.89 -69.31
C ILE A 526 28.98 7.21 -67.94
N ARG A 527 30.05 6.49 -67.59
CA ARG A 527 30.27 6.01 -66.22
C ARG A 527 31.01 7.08 -65.45
N TRP A 528 30.41 7.49 -64.32
CA TRP A 528 31.04 8.37 -63.35
C TRP A 528 31.57 7.54 -62.18
N THR A 529 32.82 7.79 -61.78
CA THR A 529 33.42 7.14 -60.61
C THR A 529 33.90 8.20 -59.63
N LEU A 530 33.42 8.12 -58.39
CA LEU A 530 33.91 8.93 -57.27
C LEU A 530 35.10 8.22 -56.64
N VAL A 531 36.24 8.89 -56.59
CA VAL A 531 37.50 8.32 -56.11
C VAL A 531 37.92 9.03 -54.83
N ASN A 532 38.07 8.23 -53.77
CA ASN A 532 38.61 8.65 -52.48
C ASN A 532 40.14 8.48 -52.46
N ALA A 533 40.87 9.39 -53.14
CA ALA A 533 42.33 9.37 -53.19
C ALA A 533 42.88 10.81 -53.27
N PRO A 534 44.09 11.07 -52.73
CA PRO A 534 44.80 12.33 -52.97
C PRO A 534 45.00 12.54 -54.48
N ILE A 535 44.98 13.81 -54.89
CA ILE A 535 45.24 14.23 -56.28
C ILE A 535 46.73 14.12 -56.57
#